data_AF-A0A5B7V8K3-F1
#
_entry.id   AF-A0A5B7V8K3-F1
#
_cell.length_a   1.000
_cell.length_b   1.000
_cell.length_c   1.000
_cell.angle_alpha   90.00
_cell.angle_beta   90.00
_cell.angle_gamma   90.00
#
_symmetry.space_group_name_H-M   'P 1'
#
loop_
_entity.id
_entity.type
_entity.pdbx_description
1 polymer ?
#
loop_
_entity_poly.entity_id
_entity_poly.type
_entity_poly.pdbx_seq_one_letter_code
_entity_poly.pdbx_strand_id
1 'polypeptide(L)'
;MTSMPVGCPTPGAASQNHPADEIARELACSYPVVDLAADGYLTGADGRAVAAQMREPQLSAALRLGRCSGTNDTDSFYRREDEEASEWYGRREQTLARYCTPCPVAAACLELALRYPEEPQDLAVRGGAAEEEQLALGREEADRLAAAVICDRGPDEQRARRLDAAREVQTLARTRIGFSVPVKYRKQNHADTLAAAYRFKKLTAEHRRATGWAA
;
A
#
# COMPACT_ATOMS: atom_id res chain seq x y z
N MET A 1 6.52 -24.12 22.74
CA MET A 1 5.85 -22.95 22.12
C MET A 1 6.88 -22.30 21.22
N THR A 2 6.84 -22.63 19.94
CA THR A 2 7.85 -22.20 18.96
C THR A 2 7.09 -21.51 17.84
N SER A 3 7.14 -20.17 17.83
CA SER A 3 6.58 -19.36 16.74
C SER A 3 7.37 -19.63 15.46
N MET A 4 6.67 -19.96 14.38
CA MET A 4 7.26 -19.98 13.04
C MET A 4 7.07 -18.62 12.35
N PRO A 5 8.06 -18.14 11.59
CA PRO A 5 7.94 -16.90 10.84
C PRO A 5 6.96 -17.07 9.67
N VAL A 6 6.17 -16.02 9.44
CA VAL A 6 5.28 -15.88 8.28
C VAL A 6 6.16 -15.83 7.02
N GLY A 7 5.93 -16.76 6.09
CA GLY A 7 6.75 -16.93 4.89
C GLY A 7 6.69 -15.72 3.96
N CYS A 8 7.86 -15.17 3.63
CA CYS A 8 8.06 -14.30 2.48
C CYS A 8 7.73 -15.04 1.17
N PRO A 9 7.21 -14.35 0.15
CA PRO A 9 7.01 -14.93 -1.17
C PRO A 9 8.36 -15.27 -1.83
N THR A 10 8.43 -16.45 -2.44
CA THR A 10 9.61 -16.96 -3.16
C THR A 10 9.91 -16.10 -4.40
N PRO A 11 11.18 -15.76 -4.69
CA PRO A 11 11.51 -14.92 -5.84
C PRO A 11 11.37 -15.70 -7.15
N GLY A 12 10.50 -15.22 -8.03
CA GLY A 12 10.45 -15.64 -9.43
C GLY A 12 11.42 -14.81 -10.27
N ALA A 13 12.39 -15.51 -10.87
CA ALA A 13 13.17 -15.19 -12.07
C ALA A 13 13.69 -13.75 -12.28
N ALA A 14 15.00 -13.60 -12.03
CA ALA A 14 15.95 -12.77 -12.78
C ALA A 14 15.67 -11.25 -12.86
N SER A 15 15.82 -10.58 -11.71
CA SER A 15 16.55 -9.30 -11.69
C SER A 15 17.87 -9.56 -10.99
N GLN A 16 18.96 -8.97 -11.47
CA GLN A 16 20.24 -9.02 -10.76
C GLN A 16 20.03 -8.25 -9.45
N ASN A 17 19.65 -8.96 -8.37
CA ASN A 17 19.42 -8.36 -7.08
C ASN A 17 20.74 -7.72 -6.64
N HIS A 18 20.81 -6.40 -6.73
CA HIS A 18 21.94 -5.68 -6.22
C HIS A 18 22.05 -6.01 -4.72
N PRO A 19 23.24 -6.29 -4.16
CA PRO A 19 23.37 -6.65 -2.75
C PRO A 19 22.66 -5.65 -1.80
N ALA A 20 22.62 -4.39 -2.20
CA ALA A 20 21.90 -3.33 -1.51
C ALA A 20 20.38 -3.57 -1.42
N ASP A 21 19.74 -4.09 -2.47
CA ASP A 21 18.30 -4.37 -2.49
C ASP A 21 17.94 -5.55 -1.57
N GLU A 22 18.83 -6.55 -1.49
CA GLU A 22 18.66 -7.68 -0.59
C GLU A 22 18.78 -7.25 0.87
N ILE A 23 19.76 -6.40 1.20
CA ILE A 23 19.91 -5.80 2.53
C ILE A 23 18.69 -4.95 2.87
N ALA A 24 18.26 -4.07 1.97
CA ALA A 24 17.09 -3.22 2.17
C ALA A 24 15.82 -4.04 2.44
N ARG A 25 15.63 -5.14 1.70
CA ARG A 25 14.51 -6.06 1.88
C ARG A 25 14.57 -6.78 3.23
N GLU A 26 15.75 -7.26 3.62
CA GLU A 26 15.96 -7.90 4.92
C GLU A 26 15.64 -6.91 6.06
N LEU A 27 16.15 -5.69 5.99
CA LEU A 27 15.86 -4.63 6.96
C LEU A 27 14.35 -4.37 7.08
N ALA A 28 13.67 -4.17 5.95
CA ALA A 28 12.23 -3.89 5.92
C ALA A 28 11.34 -5.05 6.42
N CYS A 29 11.82 -6.30 6.29
CA CYS A 29 11.08 -7.49 6.74
C CYS A 29 11.36 -7.87 8.19
N SER A 30 12.59 -7.67 8.66
CA SER A 30 13.06 -8.22 9.94
C SER A 30 12.99 -7.23 11.10
N TYR A 31 12.97 -5.92 10.82
CA TYR A 31 13.02 -4.89 11.86
C TYR A 31 11.69 -4.12 11.98
N PRO A 32 11.26 -3.81 13.21
CA PRO A 32 10.17 -2.88 13.47
C PRO A 32 10.44 -1.49 12.87
N VAL A 33 9.37 -0.84 12.39
CA VAL A 33 9.44 0.51 11.80
C VAL A 33 10.05 1.54 12.76
N VAL A 34 9.80 1.41 14.06
CA VAL A 34 10.35 2.30 15.09
C VAL A 34 11.87 2.19 15.18
N ASP A 35 12.41 0.98 15.06
CA ASP A 35 13.85 0.73 15.13
C ASP A 35 14.52 1.23 13.84
N LEU A 36 13.92 0.94 12.68
CA LEU A 36 14.38 1.47 11.39
C LEU A 36 14.44 3.02 11.37
N ALA A 37 13.45 3.68 11.97
CA ALA A 37 13.44 5.14 12.09
C ALA A 37 14.50 5.67 13.07
N ALA A 38 14.65 5.02 14.23
CA ALA A 38 15.60 5.42 15.26
C ALA A 38 17.06 5.27 14.80
N ASP A 39 17.36 4.21 14.05
CA ASP A 39 18.69 3.91 13.53
C ASP A 39 19.00 4.64 12.21
N GLY A 40 18.07 5.45 11.70
CA GLY A 40 18.27 6.30 10.52
C GLY A 40 18.08 5.60 9.16
N TYR A 41 17.65 4.34 9.15
CA TYR A 41 17.39 3.54 7.94
C TYR A 41 16.18 4.00 7.12
N LEU A 42 15.45 5.03 7.55
CA LEU A 42 14.34 5.64 6.80
C LEU A 42 14.64 7.10 6.39
N THR A 43 15.92 7.43 6.26
CA THR A 43 16.41 8.74 5.81
C THR A 43 17.45 8.61 4.69
N GLY A 44 17.58 9.66 3.86
CA GLY A 44 18.58 9.70 2.79
C GLY A 44 18.36 8.67 1.68
N ALA A 45 19.39 8.46 0.85
CA ALA A 45 19.33 7.58 -0.31
C ALA A 45 19.17 6.09 0.08
N ASP A 46 19.92 5.62 1.08
CA ASP A 46 19.81 4.24 1.58
C ASP A 46 18.42 3.97 2.18
N GLY A 47 17.85 4.98 2.86
CA GLY A 47 16.50 4.85 3.39
C GLY A 47 15.41 4.77 2.32
N ARG A 48 15.65 5.29 1.10
CA ARG A 48 14.72 5.09 -0.02
C ARG A 48 14.69 3.63 -0.47
N ALA A 49 15.84 2.96 -0.49
CA ALA A 49 15.89 1.54 -0.82
C ALA A 49 15.10 0.71 0.21
N VAL A 50 15.25 1.00 1.51
CA VAL A 50 14.47 0.34 2.58
C VAL A 50 12.98 0.66 2.43
N ALA A 51 12.61 1.93 2.27
CA ALA A 51 11.22 2.35 2.10
C ALA A 51 10.54 1.68 0.89
N ALA A 52 11.27 1.54 -0.23
CA ALA A 52 10.77 0.87 -1.44
C ALA A 52 10.38 -0.60 -1.19
N GLN A 53 10.98 -1.27 -0.21
CA GLN A 53 10.66 -2.65 0.17
C GLN A 53 9.50 -2.74 1.18
N MET A 54 9.15 -1.63 1.84
CA MET A 54 8.08 -1.60 2.83
C MET A 54 6.70 -1.64 2.16
N ARG A 55 5.72 -2.18 2.89
CA ARG A 55 4.31 -2.19 2.49
C ARG A 55 3.56 -0.98 3.05
N GLU A 56 2.46 -0.60 2.39
CA GLU A 56 1.65 0.56 2.77
C GLU A 56 1.33 0.64 4.28
N PRO A 57 0.95 -0.45 4.99
CA PRO A 57 0.72 -0.37 6.43
C PRO A 57 1.97 0.00 7.24
N GLN A 58 3.14 -0.47 6.82
CA GLN A 58 4.42 -0.14 7.47
C GLN A 58 4.80 1.32 7.19
N LEU A 59 4.65 1.78 5.94
CA LEU A 59 4.88 3.18 5.54
C LEU A 59 3.94 4.13 6.32
N SER A 60 2.65 3.79 6.40
CA SER A 60 1.66 4.54 7.16
C SER A 60 1.96 4.57 8.66
N ALA A 61 2.48 3.47 9.22
CA ALA A 61 2.93 3.44 10.61
C ALA A 61 4.16 4.35 10.83
N ALA A 62 5.09 4.38 9.86
CA ALA A 62 6.27 5.24 9.91
C ALA A 62 5.89 6.73 10.00
N LEU A 63 4.87 7.16 9.26
CA LEU A 63 4.41 8.56 9.28
C LEU A 63 4.03 9.06 10.69
N ARG A 64 3.60 8.18 11.60
CA ARG A 64 3.30 8.55 12.99
C ARG A 64 4.54 8.99 13.77
N LEU A 65 5.72 8.55 13.33
CA LEU A 65 7.02 8.92 13.89
C LEU A 65 7.61 10.18 13.23
N GLY A 66 6.93 10.73 12.22
CA GLY A 66 7.39 11.92 11.51
C GLY A 66 7.38 13.17 12.39
N ARG A 67 8.29 14.11 12.13
CA ARG A 67 8.33 15.38 12.86
C ARG A 67 7.06 16.22 12.68
N CYS A 68 6.34 16.01 11.57
CA CYS A 68 5.06 16.65 11.31
C CYS A 68 3.88 15.97 12.03
N SER A 69 4.04 14.80 12.67
CA SER A 69 2.90 14.05 13.23
C SER A 69 2.22 14.73 14.42
N GLY A 70 2.94 15.62 15.11
CA GLY A 70 2.44 16.38 16.26
C GLY A 70 1.96 17.79 15.93
N THR A 71 2.00 18.23 14.67
CA THR A 71 1.56 19.58 14.29
C THR A 71 0.14 19.59 13.73
N ASN A 72 -0.61 20.63 14.06
CA ASN A 72 -1.92 20.94 13.46
C ASN A 72 -1.81 21.97 12.32
N ASP A 73 -0.60 22.43 12.02
CA ASP A 73 -0.33 23.40 10.95
C ASP A 73 -0.28 22.67 9.61
N THR A 74 -1.46 22.38 9.05
CA THR A 74 -1.61 21.79 7.72
C THR A 74 -1.17 22.75 6.64
N ASP A 75 -1.43 24.05 6.83
CA ASP A 75 -1.07 25.09 5.88
C ASP A 75 0.41 24.99 5.52
N SER A 76 1.32 24.84 6.50
CA SER A 76 2.75 24.67 6.23
C SER A 76 3.10 23.63 5.16
N PHE A 77 2.32 22.55 5.03
CA PHE A 77 2.59 21.45 4.09
C PHE A 77 1.82 21.53 2.79
N TYR A 78 0.85 22.46 2.69
CA TYR A 78 -0.01 22.59 1.54
C TYR A 78 -0.03 24.01 0.98
N ARG A 79 0.00 24.13 -0.35
CA ARG A 79 -0.21 25.42 -1.00
C ARG A 79 -1.67 25.87 -0.80
N ARG A 80 -1.87 27.15 -0.47
CA ARG A 80 -3.23 27.70 -0.32
C ARG A 80 -3.83 28.01 -1.69
N GLU A 81 -5.17 28.02 -1.77
CA GLU A 81 -5.89 28.25 -3.03
C GLU A 81 -5.55 29.61 -3.68
N ASP A 82 -5.34 30.63 -2.86
CA ASP A 82 -5.07 32.02 -3.24
C ASP A 82 -3.58 32.41 -3.16
N GLU A 83 -2.70 31.46 -2.87
CA GLU A 83 -1.26 31.71 -2.71
C GLU A 83 -0.53 31.75 -4.06
N GLU A 84 0.20 32.84 -4.25
CA GLU A 84 1.08 33.03 -5.41
C GLU A 84 2.22 32.02 -5.39
N ALA A 85 2.64 31.53 -6.57
CA ALA A 85 3.65 30.48 -6.67
C ALA A 85 4.99 30.85 -6.00
N SER A 86 5.40 32.12 -6.06
CA SER A 86 6.62 32.60 -5.41
C SER A 86 6.53 32.59 -3.88
N GLU A 87 5.35 32.90 -3.32
CA GLU A 87 5.11 32.83 -1.87
C GLU A 87 5.13 31.38 -1.40
N TRP A 88 4.46 30.50 -2.15
CA TRP A 88 4.49 29.07 -1.91
C TRP A 88 5.91 28.52 -1.92
N TYR A 89 6.74 28.86 -2.91
CA TYR A 89 8.11 28.38 -2.99
C TYR A 89 8.99 28.87 -1.83
N GLY A 90 8.80 30.10 -1.35
CA GLY A 90 9.50 30.57 -0.15
C GLY A 90 9.08 29.81 1.11
N ARG A 91 7.79 29.46 1.22
CA ARG A 91 7.24 28.75 2.38
C ARG A 91 7.57 27.26 2.35
N ARG A 92 7.50 26.61 1.18
CA ARG A 92 7.83 25.18 1.00
C ARG A 92 9.27 24.89 1.43
N GLU A 93 10.23 25.75 1.09
CA GLU A 93 11.63 25.59 1.48
C GLU A 93 11.80 25.65 3.01
N GLN A 94 11.10 26.57 3.66
CA GLN A 94 11.08 26.67 5.12
C GLN A 94 10.46 25.44 5.77
N THR A 95 9.35 24.94 5.22
CA THR A 95 8.69 23.70 5.68
C THR A 95 9.60 22.49 5.52
N LEU A 96 10.25 22.35 4.36
CA LEU A 96 11.20 21.28 4.08
C LEU A 96 12.34 21.30 5.11
N ALA A 97 13.01 22.45 5.28
CA ALA A 97 14.13 22.60 6.21
C ALA A 97 13.72 22.34 7.68
N ARG A 98 12.52 22.80 8.07
CA ARG A 98 12.04 22.69 9.46
C ARG A 98 11.56 21.29 9.80
N TYR A 99 10.81 20.65 8.91
CA TYR A 99 10.10 19.41 9.22
C TYR A 99 10.67 18.21 8.50
N CYS A 100 10.91 18.31 7.19
CA CYS A 100 11.16 17.15 6.34
C CYS A 100 12.64 16.73 6.29
N THR A 101 13.57 17.67 6.12
CA THR A 101 15.01 17.39 6.07
C THR A 101 15.52 16.67 7.33
N PRO A 102 15.13 17.07 8.56
CA PRO A 102 15.56 16.35 9.77
C PRO A 102 14.62 15.22 10.18
N CYS A 103 13.65 14.84 9.34
CA CYS A 103 12.64 13.83 9.68
C CYS A 103 13.23 12.41 9.63
N PRO A 104 13.10 11.60 10.68
CA PRO A 104 13.65 10.24 10.71
C PRO A 104 12.95 9.26 9.73
N VAL A 105 11.81 9.66 9.17
CA VAL A 105 10.99 8.85 8.25
C VAL A 105 10.77 9.55 6.91
N ALA A 106 11.67 10.48 6.54
CA ALA A 106 11.58 11.24 5.29
C ALA A 106 11.45 10.31 4.07
N ALA A 107 12.26 9.24 4.00
CA ALA A 107 12.23 8.31 2.87
C ALA A 107 10.91 7.51 2.81
N ALA A 108 10.38 7.09 3.95
CA ALA A 108 9.08 6.40 4.00
C ALA A 108 7.92 7.33 3.58
N CYS A 109 7.99 8.61 3.99
CA CYS A 109 7.01 9.61 3.56
C CYS A 109 7.10 9.90 2.06
N LEU A 110 8.31 9.98 1.50
CA LEU A 110 8.52 10.15 0.07
C LEU A 110 7.96 8.97 -0.72
N GLU A 111 8.32 7.73 -0.34
CA GLU A 111 7.85 6.52 -1.02
C GLU A 111 6.32 6.45 -1.05
N LEU A 112 5.64 6.78 0.06
CA LEU A 112 4.19 6.77 0.10
C LEU A 112 3.58 7.84 -0.82
N ALA A 113 4.17 9.05 -0.85
CA ALA A 113 3.74 10.12 -1.74
C ALA A 113 3.95 9.77 -3.23
N LEU A 114 5.00 9.02 -3.55
CA LEU A 114 5.25 8.53 -4.92
C LEU A 114 4.28 7.42 -5.33
N ARG A 115 3.89 6.53 -4.41
CA ARG A 115 2.90 5.47 -4.69
C ARG A 115 1.48 6.02 -4.84
N TYR A 116 1.16 7.05 -4.05
CA TYR A 116 -0.17 7.64 -3.96
C TYR A 116 -0.07 9.17 -4.12
N PRO A 117 0.26 9.65 -5.32
CA PRO A 117 0.33 11.09 -5.59
C PRO A 117 -1.02 11.76 -5.33
N GLU A 118 -1.01 12.88 -4.61
CA GLU A 118 -2.16 13.77 -4.45
C GLU A 118 -2.18 14.73 -5.64
N GLU A 119 -3.31 14.84 -6.35
CA GLU A 119 -3.45 15.82 -7.43
C GLU A 119 -4.17 17.10 -6.94
N PRO A 120 -3.70 18.29 -7.35
CA PRO A 120 -2.48 18.52 -8.14
C PRO A 120 -1.19 18.42 -7.29
N GLN A 121 -0.15 17.81 -7.88
CA GLN A 121 1.09 17.43 -7.19
C GLN A 121 1.87 18.62 -6.61
N ASP A 122 1.69 19.82 -7.19
CA ASP A 122 2.31 21.08 -6.77
C ASP A 122 1.69 21.71 -5.52
N LEU A 123 0.77 20.99 -4.86
CA LEU A 123 0.13 21.49 -3.65
C LEU A 123 0.70 20.93 -2.36
N ALA A 124 1.64 19.97 -2.38
CA ALA A 124 2.04 19.28 -1.15
C ALA A 124 3.54 19.03 -1.01
N VAL A 125 4.06 19.38 0.18
CA VAL A 125 5.41 19.02 0.61
C VAL A 125 5.40 17.63 1.25
N ARG A 126 6.21 16.70 0.72
CA ARG A 126 6.33 15.32 1.22
C ARG A 126 7.76 14.84 1.20
N GLY A 127 8.13 14.06 2.21
CA GLY A 127 9.33 13.22 2.19
C GLY A 127 10.68 13.93 2.03
N GLY A 128 10.74 15.25 2.18
CA GLY A 128 11.97 16.02 2.00
C GLY A 128 12.30 16.36 0.55
N ALA A 129 11.40 16.08 -0.39
CA ALA A 129 11.56 16.38 -1.81
C ALA A 129 10.59 17.48 -2.24
N ALA A 130 11.06 18.41 -3.07
CA ALA A 130 10.21 19.40 -3.74
C ALA A 130 9.33 18.71 -4.80
N GLU A 131 8.29 19.39 -5.29
CA GLU A 131 7.30 18.76 -6.17
C GLU A 131 7.90 18.35 -7.52
N GLU A 132 8.86 19.14 -8.02
CA GLU A 132 9.58 18.84 -9.26
C GLU A 132 10.44 17.58 -9.13
N GLU A 133 11.05 17.37 -7.96
CA GLU A 133 11.83 16.17 -7.66
C GLU A 133 10.92 14.95 -7.50
N GLN A 134 9.79 15.09 -6.81
CA GLN A 134 8.79 14.02 -6.69
C GLN A 134 8.25 13.60 -8.07
N LEU A 135 7.96 14.56 -8.95
CA LEU A 135 7.52 14.28 -10.33
C LEU A 135 8.60 13.58 -11.15
N ALA A 136 9.86 13.99 -11.00
CA ALA A 136 10.98 13.35 -11.69
C ALA A 136 11.14 11.89 -11.23
N LEU A 137 11.20 11.66 -9.92
CA LEU A 137 11.31 10.31 -9.32
C LEU A 137 10.11 9.43 -9.67
N GLY A 138 8.90 9.98 -9.61
CA GLY A 138 7.67 9.26 -9.97
C GLY A 138 7.66 8.79 -11.42
N ARG A 139 8.25 9.57 -12.34
CA ARG A 139 8.42 9.17 -13.75
C ARG A 139 9.53 8.15 -13.94
N GLU A 140 10.67 8.35 -13.28
CA GLU A 140 11.83 7.45 -13.36
C GLU A 140 11.48 6.05 -12.82
N GLU A 141 10.70 5.98 -11.75
CA GLU A 141 10.39 4.74 -11.03
C GLU A 141 8.94 4.25 -11.27
N ALA A 142 8.28 4.73 -12.32
CA ALA A 142 6.85 4.49 -12.56
C ALA A 142 6.46 3.01 -12.53
N ASP A 143 7.22 2.14 -13.20
CA ASP A 143 6.95 0.70 -13.26
C ASP A 143 7.11 0.03 -11.88
N ARG A 144 8.13 0.43 -11.11
CA ARG A 144 8.39 -0.06 -9.76
C ARG A 144 7.26 0.34 -8.81
N LEU A 145 6.87 1.62 -8.85
CA LEU A 145 5.79 2.16 -8.04
C LEU A 145 4.44 1.50 -8.36
N ALA A 146 4.15 1.29 -9.65
CA ALA A 146 2.94 0.57 -10.08
C ALA A 146 2.91 -0.87 -9.54
N ALA A 147 4.04 -1.58 -9.61
CA ALA A 147 4.16 -2.93 -9.05
C ALA A 147 3.96 -2.91 -7.52
N ALA A 148 4.53 -1.93 -6.82
CA ALA A 148 4.34 -1.76 -5.38
C ALA A 148 2.88 -1.51 -5.00
N VAL A 149 2.17 -0.63 -5.73
CA VAL A 149 0.73 -0.36 -5.52
C VAL A 149 -0.13 -1.59 -5.78
N ILE A 150 0.16 -2.37 -6.83
CA ILE A 150 -0.53 -3.65 -7.08
C ILE A 150 -0.33 -4.60 -5.90
N CYS A 151 0.89 -4.66 -5.38
CA CYS A 151 1.20 -5.49 -4.24
C CYS A 151 0.50 -4.99 -2.96
N ASP A 152 0.35 -3.68 -2.76
CA ASP A 152 -0.41 -3.02 -1.68
C ASP A 152 -1.89 -3.35 -1.73
N ARG A 153 -2.53 -3.23 -2.90
CA ARG A 153 -3.97 -3.46 -3.05
C ARG A 153 -4.35 -4.94 -3.20
N GLY A 154 -3.42 -5.78 -3.65
CA GLY A 154 -3.66 -7.19 -3.96
C GLY A 154 -4.37 -7.99 -2.84
N PRO A 155 -3.90 -7.94 -1.58
CA PRO A 155 -4.55 -8.64 -0.47
C PRO A 155 -5.99 -8.17 -0.21
N ASP A 156 -6.23 -6.86 -0.28
CA ASP A 156 -7.55 -6.28 -0.05
C ASP A 156 -8.51 -6.58 -1.20
N GLU A 157 -8.06 -6.50 -2.44
CA GLU A 157 -8.84 -6.93 -3.60
C GLU A 157 -9.20 -8.41 -3.53
N GLN A 158 -8.25 -9.28 -3.16
CA GLN A 158 -8.52 -10.71 -2.98
C GLN A 158 -9.52 -10.96 -1.85
N ARG A 159 -9.48 -10.17 -0.77
CA ARG A 159 -10.47 -10.23 0.30
C ARG A 159 -11.84 -9.75 -0.18
N ALA A 160 -11.91 -8.62 -0.89
CA ALA A 160 -13.14 -8.07 -1.44
C ALA A 160 -13.83 -9.05 -2.39
N ARG A 161 -13.08 -9.61 -3.36
CA ARG A 161 -13.58 -10.63 -4.31
C ARG A 161 -14.18 -11.85 -3.59
N ARG A 162 -13.55 -12.30 -2.50
CA ARG A 162 -14.09 -13.41 -1.68
C ARG A 162 -15.37 -13.02 -0.94
N LEU A 163 -15.40 -11.83 -0.35
CA LEU A 163 -16.58 -11.33 0.36
C LEU A 163 -17.77 -11.12 -0.60
N ASP A 164 -17.52 -10.58 -1.80
CA ASP A 164 -18.56 -10.39 -2.80
C ASP A 164 -19.09 -11.71 -3.34
N ALA A 165 -18.22 -12.70 -3.60
CA ALA A 165 -18.65 -14.05 -3.96
C ALA A 165 -19.48 -14.71 -2.84
N ALA A 166 -19.14 -14.49 -1.57
CA ALA A 166 -19.95 -14.98 -0.44
C ALA A 166 -21.32 -14.30 -0.38
N ARG A 167 -21.38 -12.98 -0.59
CA ARG A 167 -22.62 -12.19 -0.64
C ARG A 167 -23.52 -12.62 -1.81
N GLU A 168 -22.94 -12.91 -2.97
CA GLU A 168 -23.65 -13.44 -4.13
C GLU A 168 -24.37 -14.75 -3.79
N VAL A 169 -23.66 -15.70 -3.17
CA VAL A 169 -24.25 -16.98 -2.70
C VAL A 169 -25.39 -16.74 -1.72
N GLN A 170 -25.19 -15.88 -0.71
CA GLN A 170 -26.24 -15.59 0.28
C GLN A 170 -27.47 -14.95 -0.36
N THR A 171 -27.26 -14.02 -1.29
CA THR A 171 -28.35 -13.31 -1.99
C THR A 171 -29.17 -14.27 -2.83
N LEU A 172 -28.50 -15.12 -3.63
CA LEU A 172 -29.17 -16.15 -4.43
C LEU A 172 -29.90 -17.15 -3.54
N ALA A 173 -29.27 -17.63 -2.45
CA ALA A 173 -29.90 -18.54 -1.52
C ALA A 173 -31.17 -17.96 -0.90
N ARG A 174 -31.15 -16.67 -0.50
CA ARG A 174 -32.31 -16.00 0.11
C ARG A 174 -33.45 -15.72 -0.87
N THR A 175 -33.12 -15.37 -2.11
CA THR A 175 -34.11 -14.90 -3.09
C THR A 175 -34.63 -16.01 -4.00
N ARG A 176 -33.87 -17.09 -4.16
CA ARG A 176 -34.10 -18.10 -5.20
C ARG A 176 -34.32 -19.51 -4.69
N ILE A 177 -34.17 -19.75 -3.38
CA ILE A 177 -34.45 -21.04 -2.73
C ILE A 177 -35.73 -20.91 -1.90
N GLY A 178 -36.66 -21.85 -2.08
CA GLY A 178 -37.91 -21.93 -1.33
C GLY A 178 -39.08 -22.41 -2.17
N PHE A 179 -40.13 -22.89 -1.50
CA PHE A 179 -41.34 -23.39 -2.17
C PHE A 179 -42.15 -22.28 -2.87
N SER A 180 -41.94 -21.01 -2.48
CA SER A 180 -42.55 -19.82 -3.08
C SER A 180 -42.04 -19.49 -4.49
N VAL A 181 -40.94 -20.11 -4.94
CA VAL A 181 -40.39 -19.92 -6.28
C VAL A 181 -41.18 -20.74 -7.31
N PRO A 182 -41.68 -20.13 -8.40
CA PRO A 182 -42.38 -20.85 -9.47
C PRO A 182 -41.55 -22.00 -10.03
N VAL A 183 -42.19 -23.16 -10.28
CA VAL A 183 -41.52 -24.40 -10.71
C VAL A 183 -40.61 -24.19 -11.92
N LYS A 184 -41.05 -23.37 -12.90
CA LYS A 184 -40.30 -23.07 -14.11
C LYS A 184 -38.91 -22.45 -13.87
N TYR A 185 -38.70 -21.76 -12.74
CA TYR A 185 -37.42 -21.10 -12.42
C TYR A 185 -36.52 -21.93 -11.50
N ARG A 186 -37.03 -23.00 -10.86
CA ARG A 186 -36.29 -23.74 -9.83
C ARG A 186 -35.00 -24.37 -10.35
N LYS A 187 -35.01 -24.96 -11.55
CA LYS A 187 -33.80 -25.54 -12.16
C LYS A 187 -32.72 -24.49 -12.42
N GLN A 188 -33.10 -23.35 -13.00
CA GLN A 188 -32.18 -22.24 -13.25
C GLN A 188 -31.62 -21.67 -11.96
N ASN A 189 -32.49 -21.38 -10.99
CA ASN A 189 -32.13 -20.86 -9.67
C ASN A 189 -31.13 -21.77 -8.93
N HIS A 190 -31.35 -23.09 -9.00
CA HIS A 190 -30.44 -24.07 -8.44
C HIS A 190 -29.07 -24.05 -9.15
N ALA A 191 -29.06 -24.04 -10.48
CA ALA A 191 -27.82 -23.94 -11.27
C ALA A 191 -27.02 -22.67 -10.96
N ASP A 192 -27.69 -21.51 -10.90
CA ASP A 192 -27.06 -20.23 -10.57
C ASP A 192 -26.46 -20.23 -9.17
N THR A 193 -27.18 -20.79 -8.19
CA THR A 193 -26.69 -20.91 -6.81
C THR A 193 -25.46 -21.82 -6.74
N LEU A 194 -25.47 -22.95 -7.45
CA LEU A 194 -24.33 -23.86 -7.51
C LEU A 194 -23.11 -23.20 -8.19
N ALA A 195 -23.32 -22.45 -9.27
CA ALA A 195 -22.25 -21.74 -9.96
C ALA A 195 -21.60 -20.67 -9.06
N ALA A 196 -22.41 -19.88 -8.33
CA ALA A 196 -21.92 -18.91 -7.36
C ALA A 196 -21.16 -19.60 -6.20
N ALA A 197 -21.70 -20.70 -5.67
CA ALA A 197 -21.05 -21.48 -4.61
C ALA A 197 -19.71 -22.06 -5.06
N TYR A 198 -19.61 -22.53 -6.31
CA TYR A 198 -18.36 -22.99 -6.90
C TYR A 198 -17.34 -21.86 -7.01
N ARG A 199 -17.75 -20.67 -7.49
CA ARG A 199 -16.86 -19.49 -7.57
C ARG A 199 -16.31 -19.12 -6.18
N PHE A 200 -17.17 -19.05 -5.17
CA PHE A 200 -16.75 -18.76 -3.80
C PHE A 200 -15.76 -19.81 -3.26
N LYS A 201 -16.02 -21.10 -3.47
CA LYS A 201 -15.11 -22.19 -3.08
C LYS A 201 -13.76 -22.08 -3.78
N LYS A 202 -13.74 -21.77 -5.09
CA LYS A 202 -12.51 -21.58 -5.88
C LYS A 202 -11.64 -20.48 -5.29
N LEU A 203 -12.20 -19.29 -5.05
CA LEU A 203 -11.48 -18.16 -4.46
C LEU A 203 -10.98 -18.46 -3.04
N THR A 204 -11.76 -19.21 -2.26
CA THR A 204 -11.34 -19.65 -0.92
C THR A 204 -10.18 -20.63 -0.98
N ALA A 205 -10.20 -21.58 -1.92
CA ALA A 205 -9.13 -22.54 -2.12
C ALA A 205 -7.84 -21.88 -2.63
N GLU A 206 -7.94 -20.91 -3.54
CA GLU A 206 -6.82 -20.07 -3.97
C GLU A 206 -6.18 -19.33 -2.79
N HIS A 207 -6.98 -18.69 -1.94
CA HIS A 207 -6.46 -18.03 -0.75
C HIS A 207 -5.80 -18.99 0.25
N ARG A 208 -6.38 -20.18 0.48
CA ARG A 208 -5.78 -21.18 1.37
C ARG A 208 -4.43 -21.66 0.84
N ARG A 209 -4.30 -21.89 -0.47
CA ARG A 209 -3.02 -22.21 -1.11
C ARG A 209 -2.01 -21.07 -0.95
N ALA A 210 -2.42 -19.84 -1.21
CA ALA A 210 -1.56 -18.65 -1.08
C ALA A 210 -1.06 -18.42 0.35
N THR A 211 -1.81 -18.85 1.36
CA THR A 211 -1.46 -18.70 2.78
C THR A 211 -0.86 -19.96 3.41
N GLY A 212 -0.62 -21.01 2.62
CA GLY A 212 0.01 -22.27 3.11
C GLY A 212 -0.91 -23.20 3.90
N TRP A 213 -2.23 -22.98 3.87
CA TRP A 213 -3.23 -23.80 4.59
C TRP A 213 -3.73 -25.01 3.81
N ALA A 214 -3.30 -25.19 2.55
CA ALA A 214 -3.64 -26.34 1.72
C ALA A 214 -2.47 -26.62 0.77
N ALA A 215 -1.54 -27.46 1.22
CA ALA A 215 -0.55 -28.13 0.36
C ALA A 215 -1.19 -29.37 -0.27
#